data_AF-A0A2D8QP97-F1
#
_entry.id   AF-A0A2D8QP97-F1
#
_cell.length_a   1.000
_cell.length_b   1.000
_cell.length_c   1.000
_cell.angle_alpha   90.00
_cell.angle_beta   90.00
_cell.angle_gamma   90.00
#
_symmetry.space_group_name_H-M   'P 1'
#
loop_
_entity.id
_entity.type
_entity.pdbx_description
1 polymer ?
#
loop_
_entity_poly.entity_id
_entity_poly.type
_entity_poly.pdbx_seq_one_letter_code
_entity_poly.pdbx_strand_id
1 'polypeptide(L)'
;MSDLDKIDFIIAVCEADMAISAPERERLCDLLWHLGLKKNEYVLNELPSISSFNEELELLTVIKEKSTKVAGLMDKAEYGGDHSLRPQSCIEALSSTEKDEYFFWIGLCYLALAADHQEDPIGKKLEEAELECLKQIIQAKDELGESSFVNVVNHSVKVFKSFL
;
A
#
# COMPACT_ATOMS: atom_id res chain seq x y z
N MET A 1 16.59 6.10 -9.28
CA MET A 1 15.45 6.35 -8.40
C MET A 1 14.24 5.72 -9.08
N SER A 2 13.52 4.86 -8.39
CA SER A 2 12.36 4.14 -8.91
C SER A 2 11.14 5.03 -8.79
N ASP A 3 10.51 5.36 -9.92
CA ASP A 3 9.19 6.00 -9.95
C ASP A 3 8.14 4.96 -9.56
N LEU A 4 7.98 4.74 -8.25
CA LEU A 4 6.82 4.07 -7.69
C LEU A 4 5.68 5.09 -7.54
N ASP A 5 4.51 4.74 -8.02
CA ASP A 5 3.29 5.46 -7.71
C ASP A 5 2.65 4.99 -6.39
N LYS A 6 1.52 5.57 -5.96
CA LYS A 6 0.97 5.21 -4.63
C LYS A 6 0.44 3.78 -4.57
N ILE A 7 0.10 3.18 -5.71
CA ILE A 7 -0.34 1.78 -5.75
C ILE A 7 0.87 0.86 -5.73
N ASP A 8 1.93 1.22 -6.46
CA ASP A 8 3.22 0.53 -6.38
C ASP A 8 3.78 0.57 -4.95
N PHE A 9 3.60 1.67 -4.21
CA PHE A 9 3.92 1.75 -2.78
C PHE A 9 3.21 0.67 -1.96
N ILE A 10 1.88 0.52 -2.11
CA ILE A 10 1.12 -0.48 -1.33
C ILE A 10 1.66 -1.88 -1.64
N ILE A 11 1.85 -2.17 -2.93
CA ILE A 11 2.37 -3.46 -3.38
C ILE A 11 3.79 -3.69 -2.83
N ALA A 12 4.66 -2.69 -2.85
CA ALA A 12 6.02 -2.80 -2.34
C ALA A 12 6.06 -3.05 -0.81
N VAL A 13 5.06 -2.60 -0.05
CA VAL A 13 4.96 -2.92 1.38
C VAL A 13 4.46 -4.35 1.60
N CYS A 14 3.40 -4.78 0.91
CA CYS A 14 2.89 -6.16 0.97
C CYS A 14 3.92 -7.18 0.45
N GLU A 15 4.73 -6.82 -0.55
CA GLU A 15 5.79 -7.71 -1.05
C GLU A 15 7.05 -7.71 -0.18
N ALA A 16 7.04 -7.06 0.99
CA ALA A 16 8.24 -6.98 1.84
C ALA A 16 8.68 -8.36 2.37
N ASP A 17 7.77 -9.33 2.46
CA ASP A 17 8.09 -10.74 2.73
C ASP A 17 8.06 -11.59 1.44
N MET A 18 8.79 -11.12 0.42
CA MET A 18 9.05 -11.81 -0.85
C MET A 18 7.91 -11.81 -1.88
N ALA A 19 6.62 -11.77 -1.51
CA ALA A 19 5.53 -11.70 -2.47
C ALA A 19 4.19 -11.26 -1.84
N ILE A 20 3.37 -10.54 -2.62
CA ILE A 20 2.01 -10.19 -2.22
C ILE A 20 1.16 -11.46 -2.17
N SER A 21 0.50 -11.69 -1.05
CA SER A 21 -0.32 -12.88 -0.85
C SER A 21 -1.59 -12.82 -1.71
N ALA A 22 -2.26 -13.97 -1.87
CA ALA A 22 -3.54 -13.99 -2.56
C ALA A 22 -4.62 -13.16 -1.83
N PRO A 23 -4.79 -13.28 -0.49
CA PRO A 23 -5.73 -12.45 0.27
C PRO A 23 -5.45 -10.95 0.17
N GLU A 24 -4.20 -10.51 0.27
CA GLU A 24 -3.84 -9.10 0.14
C GLU A 24 -4.17 -8.55 -1.24
N ARG A 25 -3.83 -9.31 -2.28
CA ARG A 25 -4.08 -8.93 -3.66
C ARG A 25 -5.58 -8.82 -3.94
N GLU A 26 -6.37 -9.79 -3.49
CA GLU A 26 -7.84 -9.75 -3.60
C GLU A 26 -8.39 -8.55 -2.84
N ARG A 27 -7.92 -8.33 -1.59
CA ARG A 27 -8.37 -7.21 -0.77
C ARG A 27 -8.04 -5.86 -1.39
N LEU A 28 -6.83 -5.70 -1.93
CA LEU A 28 -6.41 -4.49 -2.61
C LEU A 28 -7.26 -4.23 -3.86
N CYS A 29 -7.55 -5.28 -4.63
CA CYS A 29 -8.42 -5.22 -5.80
C CYS A 29 -9.83 -4.73 -5.42
N ASP A 30 -10.48 -5.39 -4.47
CA ASP A 30 -11.83 -5.05 -4.01
C ASP A 30 -11.91 -3.59 -3.53
N LEU A 31 -10.92 -3.15 -2.74
CA LEU A 31 -10.89 -1.80 -2.19
C LEU A 31 -10.71 -0.75 -3.29
N LEU A 32 -9.76 -0.96 -4.21
CA LEU A 32 -9.52 -0.06 -5.34
C LEU A 32 -10.72 -0.01 -6.28
N TRP A 33 -11.36 -1.15 -6.56
CA TRP A 33 -12.57 -1.23 -7.37
C TRP A 33 -13.72 -0.42 -6.75
N HIS A 34 -14.00 -0.66 -5.47
CA HIS A 34 -15.04 0.06 -4.74
C HIS A 34 -14.79 1.57 -4.70
N LEU A 35 -13.55 1.99 -4.44
CA LEU A 35 -13.17 3.40 -4.38
C LEU A 35 -13.29 4.08 -5.75
N GLY A 36 -12.91 3.43 -6.84
CA GLY A 36 -13.06 4.02 -8.16
C GLY A 36 -14.51 4.01 -8.66
N LEU A 37 -15.36 3.04 -8.26
CA LEU A 37 -16.83 3.14 -8.45
C LEU A 37 -17.41 4.36 -7.74
N LYS A 38 -16.88 4.69 -6.55
CA LYS A 38 -17.23 5.91 -5.80
C LYS A 38 -16.58 7.19 -6.34
N LYS A 39 -15.75 7.10 -7.38
CA LYS A 39 -14.98 8.21 -7.94
C LYS A 39 -14.12 8.93 -6.90
N ASN A 40 -13.49 8.17 -6.00
CA ASN A 40 -12.51 8.71 -5.07
C ASN A 40 -11.37 9.39 -5.85
N GLU A 41 -11.12 10.66 -5.56
CA GLU A 41 -10.16 11.47 -6.33
C GLU A 41 -8.73 10.95 -6.27
N TYR A 42 -8.31 10.43 -5.11
CA TYR A 42 -6.96 9.89 -4.93
C TYR A 42 -6.74 8.65 -5.79
N VAL A 43 -7.71 7.72 -5.80
CA VAL A 43 -7.62 6.49 -6.63
C VAL A 43 -7.70 6.80 -8.12
N LEU A 44 -8.57 7.74 -8.53
CA LEU A 44 -8.72 8.10 -9.95
C LEU A 44 -7.48 8.77 -10.55
N ASN A 45 -6.62 9.38 -9.73
CA ASN A 45 -5.37 9.97 -10.20
C ASN A 45 -4.27 8.92 -10.43
N GLU A 46 -4.40 7.73 -9.83
CA GLU A 46 -3.37 6.68 -9.82
C GLU A 46 -3.76 5.45 -10.67
N LEU A 47 -5.05 5.25 -10.94
CA LEU A 47 -5.55 4.19 -11.83
C LEU A 47 -6.07 4.75 -13.16
N PRO A 48 -5.98 3.97 -14.25
CA PRO A 48 -6.84 4.18 -15.41
C PRO A 48 -8.30 4.26 -14.95
N SER A 49 -9.08 5.17 -15.55
CA SER A 49 -10.48 5.41 -15.14
C SER A 49 -11.24 4.10 -15.04
N ILE A 50 -11.86 3.79 -13.90
CA ILE A 50 -12.58 2.52 -13.74
C ILE A 50 -13.68 2.34 -14.79
N SER A 51 -14.22 3.44 -15.34
CA SER A 51 -15.16 3.40 -16.47
C SER A 51 -14.58 2.81 -17.76
N SER A 52 -13.26 2.63 -17.86
CA SER A 52 -12.61 1.92 -18.97
C SER A 52 -12.49 0.42 -18.75
N PHE A 53 -12.71 -0.07 -17.53
CA PHE A 53 -12.74 -1.50 -17.22
C PHE A 53 -14.15 -2.06 -17.41
N ASN A 54 -14.30 -3.19 -18.08
CA ASN A 54 -15.59 -3.87 -18.22
C ASN A 54 -15.93 -4.71 -16.98
N GLU A 55 -14.91 -5.19 -16.28
CA GLU A 55 -15.01 -6.08 -15.15
C GLU A 55 -13.85 -5.89 -14.16
N GLU A 56 -14.09 -6.26 -12.90
CA GLU A 56 -13.10 -6.19 -11.81
C GLU A 56 -11.82 -6.99 -12.10
N LEU A 57 -11.92 -8.04 -12.93
CA LEU A 57 -10.79 -8.85 -13.36
C LEU A 57 -9.72 -8.05 -14.11
N GLU A 58 -10.10 -6.97 -14.81
CA GLU A 58 -9.15 -6.10 -15.49
C GLU A 58 -8.28 -5.32 -14.48
N LEU A 59 -8.86 -4.89 -13.36
CA LEU A 59 -8.10 -4.27 -12.27
C LEU A 59 -7.13 -5.25 -11.61
N LEU A 60 -7.55 -6.50 -11.40
CA LEU A 60 -6.67 -7.55 -10.90
C LEU A 60 -5.46 -7.78 -11.83
N THR A 61 -5.66 -7.64 -13.15
CA THR A 61 -4.58 -7.72 -14.13
C THR A 61 -3.60 -6.56 -13.97
N VAL A 62 -4.09 -5.34 -13.78
CA VAL A 62 -3.24 -4.15 -13.49
C VAL A 62 -2.41 -4.35 -12.22
N ILE A 63 -3.01 -4.87 -11.14
CA ILE A 63 -2.29 -5.14 -9.88
C ILE A 63 -1.17 -6.17 -10.10
N LYS A 64 -1.41 -7.21 -10.90
CA LYS A 64 -0.38 -8.21 -11.24
C LYS A 64 0.77 -7.65 -12.06
N GLU A 65 0.47 -6.76 -13.01
CA GLU A 65 1.50 -6.08 -13.81
C GLU A 65 2.37 -5.18 -12.93
N LYS A 66 1.75 -4.44 -12.00
CA LYS A 66 2.45 -3.62 -11.01
C LYS A 66 3.29 -4.45 -10.03
N SER A 67 2.76 -5.55 -9.52
CA SER A 67 3.52 -6.53 -8.71
C SER A 67 4.74 -7.06 -9.45
N THR A 68 4.60 -7.41 -10.73
CA THR A 68 5.75 -7.84 -11.54
C THR A 68 6.81 -6.74 -11.69
N LYS A 69 6.38 -5.48 -11.87
CA LYS A 69 7.28 -4.31 -11.92
C LYS A 69 8.00 -4.10 -10.59
N VAL A 70 7.27 -4.13 -9.47
CA VAL A 70 7.79 -3.91 -8.12
C VAL A 70 8.79 -5.01 -7.75
N ALA A 71 8.42 -6.29 -7.87
CA ALA A 71 9.31 -7.41 -7.61
C ALA A 71 10.61 -7.32 -8.44
N GLY A 72 10.51 -7.01 -9.74
CA GLY A 72 11.69 -6.85 -10.61
C GLY A 72 12.65 -5.74 -10.17
N LEU A 73 12.15 -4.70 -9.50
CA LEU A 73 12.97 -3.61 -8.95
C LEU A 73 13.54 -3.99 -7.58
N MET A 74 12.70 -4.49 -6.67
CA MET A 74 13.05 -4.74 -5.27
C MET A 74 13.93 -5.97 -5.11
N ASP A 75 13.57 -7.10 -5.73
CA ASP A 75 14.32 -8.36 -5.62
C ASP A 75 15.76 -8.19 -6.12
N LYS A 76 15.93 -7.41 -7.19
CA LYS A 76 17.25 -7.12 -7.74
C LYS A 76 18.12 -6.31 -6.77
N ALA A 77 17.52 -5.34 -6.08
CA ALA A 77 18.22 -4.50 -5.13
C ALA A 77 18.57 -5.26 -3.85
N GLU A 78 17.62 -6.03 -3.32
CA GLU A 78 17.80 -6.85 -2.13
C GLU A 78 18.83 -7.97 -2.36
N TYR A 79 18.80 -8.63 -3.53
CA TYR A 79 19.84 -9.57 -3.92
C TYR A 79 21.22 -8.92 -4.04
N GLY A 80 21.25 -7.63 -4.44
CA GLY A 80 22.44 -6.80 -4.47
C GLY A 80 22.91 -6.29 -3.09
N GLY A 81 22.16 -6.56 -2.03
CA GLY A 81 22.43 -6.12 -0.66
C GLY A 81 21.88 -4.74 -0.29
N ASP A 82 21.09 -4.10 -1.14
CA ASP A 82 20.45 -2.81 -0.87
C ASP A 82 19.03 -2.99 -0.31
N HIS A 83 18.96 -3.36 0.96
CA HIS A 83 17.69 -3.48 1.70
C HIS A 83 17.01 -2.12 1.98
N SER A 84 17.71 -1.01 1.71
CA SER A 84 17.18 0.34 1.96
C SER A 84 16.33 0.87 0.80
N LEU A 85 16.48 0.29 -0.40
CA LEU A 85 15.80 0.76 -1.59
C LEU A 85 14.27 0.72 -1.46
N ARG A 86 13.72 -0.36 -0.89
CA ARG A 86 12.28 -0.54 -0.72
C ARG A 86 11.66 0.57 0.15
N PRO A 87 12.06 0.75 1.43
CA PRO A 87 11.51 1.82 2.26
C PRO A 87 11.79 3.21 1.67
N GLN A 88 12.95 3.46 1.07
CA GLN A 88 13.25 4.74 0.43
C GLN A 88 12.33 5.04 -0.76
N SER A 89 12.11 4.07 -1.64
CA SER A 89 11.22 4.23 -2.80
C SER A 89 9.77 4.49 -2.37
N CYS A 90 9.33 3.82 -1.30
CA CYS A 90 8.01 4.04 -0.72
C CYS A 90 7.87 5.43 -0.07
N ILE A 91 8.92 5.92 0.60
CA ILE A 91 8.95 7.28 1.16
C ILE A 91 8.88 8.31 0.03
N GLU A 92 9.64 8.12 -1.04
CA GLU A 92 9.63 8.99 -2.22
C GLU A 92 8.24 9.05 -2.88
N ALA A 93 7.57 7.90 -3.03
CA ALA A 93 6.21 7.80 -3.58
C ALA A 93 5.16 8.60 -2.78
N LEU A 94 5.41 8.84 -1.49
CA LEU A 94 4.51 9.56 -0.58
C LEU A 94 5.01 10.97 -0.19
N SER A 95 6.13 11.42 -0.78
CA SER A 95 6.83 12.62 -0.36
C SER A 95 6.05 13.91 -0.64
N SER A 96 5.40 13.99 -1.81
CA SER A 96 4.61 15.14 -2.27
C SER A 96 3.14 15.11 -1.84
N THR A 97 2.74 14.09 -1.09
CA THR A 97 1.36 13.86 -0.69
C THR A 97 0.95 14.73 0.49
N GLU A 98 -0.21 15.40 0.38
CA GLU A 98 -0.80 16.15 1.49
C GLU A 98 -1.20 15.20 2.64
N LYS A 99 -1.33 15.74 3.85
CA LYS A 99 -1.53 14.95 5.06
C LYS A 99 -2.76 14.02 5.01
N ASP A 100 -3.88 14.50 4.50
CA ASP A 100 -5.12 13.72 4.44
C ASP A 100 -5.03 12.59 3.40
N GLU A 101 -4.45 12.87 2.23
CA GLU A 101 -4.18 11.87 1.20
C GLU A 101 -3.12 10.86 1.68
N TYR A 102 -2.10 11.31 2.43
CA TYR A 102 -1.11 10.42 3.05
C TYR A 102 -1.79 9.42 3.99
N PHE A 103 -2.65 9.89 4.91
CA PHE A 103 -3.39 9.00 5.81
C PHE A 103 -4.33 8.06 5.05
N PHE A 104 -4.91 8.52 3.94
CA PHE A 104 -5.69 7.65 3.06
C PHE A 104 -4.84 6.49 2.50
N TRP A 105 -3.67 6.76 1.93
CA TRP A 105 -2.80 5.72 1.36
C TRP A 105 -2.25 4.76 2.42
N ILE A 106 -1.86 5.27 3.59
CA ILE A 106 -1.47 4.41 4.73
C ILE A 106 -2.62 3.53 5.18
N GLY A 107 -3.85 4.07 5.21
CA GLY A 107 -5.05 3.33 5.60
C GLY A 107 -5.39 2.21 4.62
N LEU A 108 -5.25 2.47 3.33
CA LEU A 108 -5.41 1.48 2.27
C LEU A 108 -4.36 0.38 2.38
N CYS A 109 -3.07 0.75 2.49
CA CYS A 109 -1.96 -0.19 2.66
C CYS A 109 -2.19 -1.11 3.86
N TYR A 110 -2.51 -0.54 5.03
CA TYR A 110 -2.75 -1.34 6.23
C TYR A 110 -3.95 -2.29 6.10
N LEU A 111 -5.01 -1.89 5.40
CA LEU A 111 -6.18 -2.75 5.19
C LEU A 111 -5.93 -3.87 4.17
N ALA A 112 -5.02 -3.66 3.21
CA ALA A 112 -4.56 -4.71 2.31
C ALA A 112 -3.73 -5.73 3.10
N LEU A 113 -2.70 -5.28 3.83
CA LEU A 113 -1.85 -6.09 4.72
C LEU A 113 -2.67 -6.92 5.72
N ALA A 114 -3.70 -6.33 6.33
CA ALA A 114 -4.54 -7.03 7.31
C ALA A 114 -5.41 -8.16 6.72
N ALA A 115 -5.45 -8.35 5.39
CA ALA A 115 -6.23 -9.40 4.74
C ALA A 115 -5.75 -10.81 5.09
N ASP A 116 -4.45 -11.00 5.32
CA ASP A 116 -3.89 -12.31 5.67
C ASP A 116 -4.30 -12.83 7.05
N HIS A 117 -5.02 -12.03 7.84
CA HIS A 117 -5.26 -12.32 9.26
C HIS A 117 -6.74 -12.26 9.66
N GLN A 118 -7.67 -12.47 8.74
CA GLN A 118 -9.12 -12.33 9.01
C GLN A 118 -9.76 -13.36 9.97
N GLU A 119 -8.99 -14.23 10.64
CA GLU A 119 -9.56 -15.24 11.57
C GLU A 119 -8.93 -15.34 12.98
N ASP A 120 -8.33 -14.28 13.55
CA ASP A 120 -8.03 -14.32 15.00
C ASP A 120 -8.04 -12.93 15.70
N PRO A 121 -8.90 -12.68 16.71
CA PRO A 121 -8.91 -11.47 17.53
C PRO A 121 -7.65 -11.28 18.40
N ILE A 122 -6.75 -12.26 18.43
CA ILE A 122 -5.42 -12.24 19.07
C ILE A 122 -4.31 -12.50 18.01
N GLY A 123 -4.64 -12.41 16.71
CA GLY A 123 -3.74 -12.66 15.56
C GLY A 123 -2.71 -11.56 15.33
N LYS A 124 -1.76 -11.43 16.25
CA LYS A 124 -0.59 -10.56 16.09
C LYS A 124 0.49 -11.30 15.33
N LYS A 125 0.55 -11.09 14.02
CA LYS A 125 1.78 -10.90 13.24
C LYS A 125 1.35 -10.68 11.78
N LEU A 126 1.08 -9.41 11.45
CA LEU A 126 1.50 -8.90 10.14
C LEU A 126 2.98 -9.28 9.98
N GLU A 127 3.40 -9.67 8.78
CA GLU A 127 4.75 -10.18 8.60
C GLU A 127 5.75 -9.10 9.04
N GLU A 128 6.78 -9.52 9.80
CA GLU A 128 7.66 -8.60 10.52
C GLU A 128 8.35 -7.62 9.54
N ALA A 129 8.62 -8.09 8.32
CA ALA A 129 9.18 -7.31 7.23
C ALA A 129 8.22 -6.21 6.73
N GLU A 130 6.95 -6.53 6.50
CA GLU A 130 5.94 -5.58 6.01
C GLU A 130 5.65 -4.49 7.04
N LEU A 131 5.50 -4.88 8.31
CA LEU A 131 5.29 -3.95 9.42
C LEU A 131 6.46 -3.01 9.61
N GLU A 132 7.68 -3.54 9.58
CA GLU A 132 8.87 -2.71 9.77
C GLU A 132 9.06 -1.78 8.57
N CYS A 133 8.75 -2.22 7.34
CA CYS A 133 8.73 -1.37 6.16
C CYS A 133 7.71 -0.23 6.32
N LEU A 134 6.45 -0.52 6.65
CA LEU A 134 5.40 0.48 6.86
C LEU A 134 5.76 1.47 7.98
N LYS A 135 6.37 0.98 9.05
CA LYS A 135 6.82 1.80 10.18
C LYS A 135 7.94 2.75 9.79
N GLN A 136 8.93 2.31 9.01
CA GLN A 136 9.99 3.18 8.49
C GLN A 136 9.42 4.31 7.63
N ILE A 137 8.42 4.00 6.78
CA ILE A 137 7.74 4.98 5.92
C ILE A 137 6.98 6.02 6.75
N ILE A 138 6.27 5.59 7.80
CA ILE A 138 5.56 6.49 8.72
C ILE A 138 6.53 7.37 9.50
N GLN A 139 7.63 6.80 9.99
CA GLN A 139 8.63 7.52 10.78
C GLN A 139 9.39 8.57 9.97
N ALA A 140 9.48 8.40 8.64
CA ALA A 140 10.13 9.36 7.75
C ALA A 140 9.29 10.62 7.43
N LYS A 141 7.98 10.64 7.76
CA LYS A 141 7.14 11.81 7.51
C LYS A 141 7.23 12.80 8.67
N ASP A 142 8.07 13.82 8.51
CA ASP A 142 8.36 14.84 9.55
C ASP A 142 7.11 15.46 10.19
N GLU A 143 6.04 15.68 9.41
CA GLU A 143 4.77 16.27 9.87
C GLU A 143 3.98 15.39 10.87
N LEU A 144 4.35 14.12 11.03
CA LEU A 144 3.74 13.18 11.97
C LEU A 144 4.42 13.19 13.34
N GLY A 145 5.62 13.79 13.47
CA GLY A 145 6.30 14.03 14.74
C GLY A 145 6.43 12.78 15.64
N GLU A 146 6.24 12.96 16.96
CA GLU A 146 6.30 11.90 17.98
C GLU A 146 5.06 10.96 18.00
N SER A 147 4.21 10.99 16.97
CA SER A 147 3.03 10.14 16.92
C SER A 147 3.45 8.67 16.86
N SER A 148 2.91 7.85 17.77
CA SER A 148 3.17 6.41 17.74
C SER A 148 2.62 5.79 16.46
N PHE A 149 3.32 4.78 15.93
CA PHE A 149 2.88 4.00 14.75
C PHE A 149 1.41 3.58 14.85
N VAL A 150 1.00 3.06 16.01
CA VAL A 150 -0.36 2.62 16.28
C VAL A 150 -1.39 3.76 16.15
N ASN A 151 -1.04 4.96 16.63
CA ASN A 151 -1.94 6.12 16.53
C ASN A 151 -2.10 6.57 15.07
N VAL A 152 -1.00 6.58 14.30
CA VAL A 152 -1.03 6.90 12.87
C VAL A 152 -1.91 5.90 12.13
N VAL A 153 -1.66 4.60 12.28
CA VAL A 153 -2.45 3.54 11.63
C VAL A 153 -3.93 3.62 12.00
N ASN A 154 -4.27 3.79 13.28
CA ASN A 154 -5.67 3.90 13.71
C ASN A 154 -6.36 5.12 13.10
N HIS A 155 -5.65 6.25 13.00
CA HIS A 155 -6.15 7.44 12.35
C HIS A 155 -6.34 7.21 10.85
N SER A 156 -5.35 6.64 10.17
CA SER A 156 -5.39 6.29 8.74
C SER A 156 -6.56 5.37 8.40
N VAL A 157 -6.81 4.32 9.20
CA VAL A 157 -7.97 3.43 9.01
C VAL A 157 -9.29 4.19 9.19
N LYS A 158 -9.36 5.13 10.14
CA LYS A 158 -10.55 5.96 10.34
C LYS A 158 -10.79 6.91 9.16
N VAL A 159 -9.73 7.56 8.67
CA VAL A 159 -9.76 8.42 7.49
C VAL A 159 -10.20 7.61 6.28
N PHE A 160 -9.55 6.48 6.00
CA PHE A 160 -9.90 5.61 4.89
C PHE A 160 -11.36 5.15 4.92
N LYS A 161 -11.87 4.72 6.09
CA LYS A 161 -13.27 4.31 6.26
C LYS A 161 -14.28 5.42 5.98
N SER A 162 -13.89 6.70 6.04
CA SER A 162 -14.77 7.80 5.64
C SER A 162 -15.01 7.88 4.12
N PHE A 163 -14.17 7.21 3.33
CA PHE A 163 -14.30 7.10 1.87
C PHE A 163 -15.01 5.80 1.42
N LEU A 164 -15.15 4.80 2.32
CA LEU A 164 -15.84 3.53 2.07
C LEU A 164 -17.36 3.65 2.06
#